data_AF-A0A2N5SV67-F1
#
_entry.id   AF-A0A2N5SV67-F1
#
_cell.length_a   1.000
_cell.length_b   1.000
_cell.length_c   1.000
_cell.angle_alpha   90.00
_cell.angle_beta   90.00
_cell.angle_gamma   90.00
#
_symmetry.space_group_name_H-M   'P 1'
#
loop_
_entity.id
_entity.type
_entity.pdbx_description
1 polymer ?
#
loop_
_entity_poly.entity_id
_entity_poly.type
_entity_poly.pdbx_seq_one_letter_code
_entity_poly.pdbx_strand_id
1 'polypeptide(L)'
;MSEPTSSHVSTGQAAPREAQTQKSSHNEPTTTGPDRIDYVDAQECQKTRQREMGEMEDGGVPVKRIHGQAELEAFLGSQALDRILQVLLGISNRTARFGIVRTDKQVVYLRDSILASAPIRAIIHILEQLDLWISDIPLDPAPQRFGNKAFKLWGLRLESEAQKLHASLIADHHKPIEKELLHHFKTAFGSFGRLDYGTGHELSFLAYLSILHLTRILKPKDLLLTGLVVYQKYFNLCRKLHRVYNLEPAGSKGVYGLDDYFHVVYIFGSAQLLNHPTITPAMIMDEKFVRRLNDLKQVEGCGDSGVGLSASSVEFMEREGLRQSLFFESVLNTITLKSRSLSGNDNKTGTEEDGEARPGSFLDHSPILLNLATNVKGWPKIYTGLIKMMKGEIFSKLPVMQHFWIAGPAAVLPWKPLPSSVAPPPPPSHHCSESAEDVDADPDYANYYRHLFP
;
A
#
# COMPACT_ATOMS: atom_id res chain seq x y z
N MET A 1 -64.89 69.90 -39.09
CA MET A 1 -65.58 68.68 -38.66
C MET A 1 -64.59 67.86 -37.85
N SER A 2 -64.97 67.53 -36.62
CA SER A 2 -64.32 66.56 -35.71
C SER A 2 -63.03 66.98 -35.00
N GLU A 3 -63.20 67.30 -33.71
CA GLU A 3 -62.32 66.95 -32.59
C GLU A 3 -62.29 65.40 -32.37
N PRO A 4 -61.45 64.78 -31.48
CA PRO A 4 -60.47 65.37 -30.54
C PRO A 4 -59.15 64.56 -30.28
N THR A 5 -58.33 65.12 -29.34
CA THR A 5 -57.53 64.48 -28.25
C THR A 5 -56.27 63.66 -28.56
N SER A 6 -55.07 64.05 -28.07
CA SER A 6 -54.46 63.77 -26.73
C SER A 6 -54.23 62.26 -26.48
N SER A 7 -53.22 61.76 -25.80
CA SER A 7 -52.05 62.24 -25.04
C SER A 7 -51.28 60.97 -24.61
N HIS A 8 -49.97 61.11 -24.38
CA HIS A 8 -48.99 60.12 -23.91
C HIS A 8 -49.38 59.18 -22.75
N VAL A 9 -48.49 58.19 -22.52
CA VAL A 9 -48.24 57.32 -21.33
C VAL A 9 -48.53 55.84 -21.67
N SER A 10 -47.70 54.82 -21.42
CA SER A 10 -46.69 54.59 -20.38
C SER A 10 -45.62 53.58 -20.79
N THR A 11 -44.45 53.74 -20.19
CA THR A 11 -43.40 52.73 -19.96
C THR A 11 -43.94 51.42 -19.38
N GLY A 12 -43.51 50.31 -19.97
CA GLY A 12 -43.60 48.97 -19.41
C GLY A 12 -42.34 48.18 -19.74
N GLN A 13 -41.35 48.23 -18.85
CA GLN A 13 -40.25 47.26 -18.84
C GLN A 13 -40.83 45.89 -18.50
N ALA A 14 -40.84 44.99 -19.48
CA ALA A 14 -41.11 43.57 -19.27
C ALA A 14 -39.77 42.84 -19.12
N ALA A 15 -39.63 42.11 -18.02
CA ALA A 15 -38.46 41.33 -17.65
C ALA A 15 -38.06 40.30 -18.72
N PRO A 16 -36.75 40.02 -18.90
CA PRO A 16 -36.33 38.85 -19.66
C PRO A 16 -36.57 37.59 -18.83
N ARG A 17 -37.34 36.67 -19.41
CA ARG A 17 -37.59 35.32 -18.88
C ARG A 17 -36.27 34.59 -18.66
N GLU A 18 -36.09 34.08 -17.44
CA GLU A 18 -35.06 33.12 -17.08
C GLU A 18 -35.16 31.89 -17.98
N ALA A 19 -34.15 31.71 -18.85
CA ALA A 19 -33.94 30.45 -19.53
C ALA A 19 -33.39 29.44 -18.51
N GLN A 20 -34.27 28.56 -18.03
CA GLN A 20 -33.91 27.35 -17.31
C GLN A 20 -32.91 26.56 -18.16
N THR A 21 -31.63 26.69 -17.82
CA THR A 21 -30.58 25.85 -18.37
C THR A 21 -30.71 24.50 -17.68
N GLN A 22 -31.41 23.56 -18.32
CA GLN A 22 -31.40 22.17 -17.92
C GLN A 22 -29.95 21.72 -17.82
N LYS A 23 -29.51 21.39 -16.60
CA LYS A 23 -28.27 20.66 -16.34
C LYS A 23 -28.36 19.34 -17.11
N SER A 24 -27.71 19.25 -18.26
CA SER A 24 -27.47 17.96 -18.86
C SER A 24 -26.49 17.22 -17.95
N SER A 25 -26.98 16.19 -17.30
CA SER A 25 -26.16 15.19 -16.65
C SER A 25 -25.32 14.54 -17.75
N HIS A 26 -24.06 14.95 -17.89
CA HIS A 26 -23.06 14.12 -18.53
C HIS A 26 -22.93 12.85 -17.68
N ASN A 27 -23.70 11.82 -18.05
CA ASN A 27 -23.35 10.45 -17.72
C ASN A 27 -22.01 10.17 -18.40
N GLU A 28 -20.93 10.23 -17.63
CA GLU A 28 -19.70 9.55 -18.01
C GLU A 28 -20.05 8.07 -18.30
N PRO A 29 -19.54 7.50 -19.40
CA PRO A 29 -19.83 6.11 -19.74
C PRO A 29 -19.36 5.22 -18.59
N THR A 30 -20.25 4.35 -18.11
CA THR A 30 -19.92 3.26 -17.18
C THR A 30 -18.81 2.42 -17.78
N THR A 31 -17.57 2.63 -17.31
CA THR A 31 -16.40 1.86 -17.72
C THR A 31 -16.49 0.46 -17.09
N THR A 32 -17.05 -0.48 -17.83
CA THR A 32 -16.95 -1.92 -17.56
C THR A 32 -15.59 -2.42 -18.03
N GLY A 33 -14.52 -1.99 -17.36
CA GLY A 33 -13.14 -2.31 -17.71
C GLY A 33 -12.21 -2.43 -16.49
N PRO A 34 -11.02 -3.00 -16.67
CA PRO A 34 -10.14 -3.55 -15.62
C PRO A 34 -9.46 -2.57 -14.65
N ASP A 35 -9.58 -1.28 -14.89
CA ASP A 35 -9.08 -0.22 -14.00
C ASP A 35 -10.17 0.23 -12.99
N ARG A 36 -11.19 -0.60 -12.75
CA ARG A 36 -12.33 -0.25 -11.93
C ARG A 36 -11.96 -0.22 -10.43
N ILE A 37 -11.65 0.98 -9.97
CA ILE A 37 -11.74 1.37 -8.55
C ILE A 37 -13.15 1.94 -8.33
N ASP A 38 -13.90 1.33 -7.41
CA ASP A 38 -15.22 1.80 -7.00
C ASP A 38 -15.08 3.03 -6.08
N TYR A 39 -14.95 4.20 -6.70
CA TYR A 39 -14.78 5.46 -6.00
C TYR A 39 -15.98 5.79 -5.10
N VAL A 40 -15.68 6.44 -3.98
CA VAL A 40 -16.62 6.75 -2.91
C VAL A 40 -16.63 8.26 -2.69
N ASP A 41 -17.82 8.86 -2.75
CA ASP A 41 -18.00 10.25 -2.35
C ASP A 41 -18.07 10.35 -0.81
N ALA A 42 -17.12 11.08 -0.21
CA ALA A 42 -17.07 11.32 1.22
C ALA A 42 -18.36 11.96 1.77
N GLN A 43 -19.04 12.80 0.98
CA GLN A 43 -20.30 13.41 1.38
C GLN A 43 -21.47 12.42 1.33
N GLU A 44 -21.43 11.43 0.45
CA GLU A 44 -22.43 10.36 0.46
C GLU A 44 -22.31 9.51 1.72
N CYS A 45 -21.09 9.21 2.19
CA CYS A 45 -20.87 8.57 3.50
C CYS A 45 -21.50 9.36 4.67
N GLN A 46 -21.54 10.70 4.59
CA GLN A 46 -22.22 11.53 5.59
C GLN A 46 -23.74 11.47 5.44
N LYS A 47 -24.28 11.55 4.22
CA LYS A 47 -25.72 11.46 3.97
C LYS A 47 -26.28 10.11 4.37
N THR A 48 -25.58 9.01 4.07
CA THR A 48 -25.95 7.67 4.54
C THR A 48 -25.95 7.64 6.07
N ARG A 49 -24.92 8.18 6.74
CA ARG A 49 -24.92 8.33 8.21
C ARG A 49 -26.13 9.07 8.76
N GLN A 50 -26.50 10.18 8.13
CA GLN A 50 -27.64 10.99 8.53
C GLN A 50 -28.98 10.27 8.32
N ARG A 51 -29.10 9.49 7.25
CA ARG A 51 -30.32 8.72 6.91
C ARG A 51 -30.55 7.53 7.84
N GLU A 52 -29.50 6.80 8.21
CA GLU A 52 -29.62 5.62 9.08
C GLU A 52 -29.26 5.93 10.56
N MET A 53 -29.34 7.20 11.00
CA MET A 53 -29.07 7.62 12.39
C MET A 53 -29.95 6.93 13.45
N GLY A 54 -31.03 6.26 13.05
CA GLY A 54 -31.85 5.43 13.94
C GLY A 54 -31.32 4.01 14.16
N GLU A 55 -30.38 3.53 13.33
CA GLU A 55 -29.93 2.12 13.28
C GLU A 55 -28.40 1.93 13.37
N MET A 56 -27.59 3.01 13.37
CA MET A 56 -26.13 2.91 13.34
C MET A 56 -25.44 3.03 14.71
N GLU A 57 -24.59 2.04 15.05
CA GLU A 57 -23.88 1.98 16.33
C GLU A 57 -22.58 2.80 16.43
N ASP A 58 -21.89 3.16 15.33
CA ASP A 58 -20.47 3.57 15.42
C ASP A 58 -20.07 4.94 14.83
N GLY A 59 -20.99 5.70 14.23
CA GLY A 59 -20.71 7.08 13.76
C GLY A 59 -19.57 7.22 12.72
N GLY A 60 -19.19 6.13 12.06
CA GLY A 60 -18.04 6.07 11.14
C GLY A 60 -16.67 5.95 11.83
N VAL A 61 -16.64 5.55 13.11
CA VAL A 61 -15.42 5.15 13.81
C VAL A 61 -15.23 3.65 13.60
N PRO A 62 -14.06 3.18 13.13
CA PRO A 62 -13.77 1.76 13.08
C PRO A 62 -13.85 1.10 14.46
N VAL A 63 -14.55 -0.02 14.54
CA VAL A 63 -14.70 -0.82 15.77
C VAL A 63 -14.24 -2.25 15.52
N LYS A 64 -13.90 -2.97 16.60
CA LYS A 64 -13.59 -4.39 16.51
C LYS A 64 -14.87 -5.14 16.10
N ARG A 65 -14.87 -5.72 14.90
CA ARG A 65 -16.00 -6.52 14.37
C ARG A 65 -15.67 -8.00 14.20
N ILE A 66 -14.38 -8.33 14.09
CA ILE A 66 -13.91 -9.71 13.90
C ILE A 66 -13.55 -10.29 15.28
N HIS A 67 -14.43 -11.13 15.82
CA HIS A 67 -14.27 -11.77 17.13
C HIS A 67 -13.99 -13.27 17.01
N GLY A 68 -14.53 -13.92 15.99
CA GLY A 68 -14.33 -15.34 15.72
C GLY A 68 -14.28 -15.65 14.22
N GLN A 69 -14.40 -16.94 13.93
CA GLN A 69 -14.28 -17.47 12.57
C GLN A 69 -15.44 -17.04 11.67
N ALA A 70 -16.65 -16.92 12.21
CA ALA A 70 -17.83 -16.51 11.45
C ALA A 70 -17.71 -15.07 10.94
N GLU A 71 -17.26 -14.12 11.77
CA GLU A 71 -17.05 -12.75 11.34
C GLU A 71 -15.85 -12.63 10.40
N LEU A 72 -14.82 -13.47 10.57
CA LEU A 72 -13.71 -13.55 9.63
C LEU A 72 -14.18 -13.96 8.23
N GLU A 73 -15.07 -14.95 8.14
CA GLU A 73 -15.69 -15.37 6.88
C GLU A 73 -16.58 -14.27 6.29
N ALA A 74 -17.34 -13.55 7.12
CA ALA A 74 -18.11 -12.40 6.69
C ALA A 74 -17.21 -11.27 6.12
N PHE A 75 -16.04 -11.04 6.71
CA PHE A 75 -15.06 -10.10 6.19
C PHE A 75 -14.53 -10.50 4.81
N LEU A 76 -14.28 -11.80 4.59
CA LEU A 76 -13.80 -12.31 3.31
C LEU A 76 -14.78 -12.06 2.15
N GLY A 77 -16.08 -11.98 2.45
CA GLY A 77 -17.13 -11.61 1.50
C GLY A 77 -17.60 -10.15 1.60
N SER A 78 -16.78 -9.26 2.19
CA SER A 78 -17.17 -7.87 2.45
C SER A 78 -16.69 -6.88 1.38
N GLN A 79 -17.48 -5.82 1.16
CA GLN A 79 -17.12 -4.70 0.28
C GLN A 79 -15.83 -3.99 0.73
N ALA A 80 -15.54 -3.99 2.04
CA ALA A 80 -14.28 -3.45 2.56
C ALA A 80 -13.07 -4.20 1.97
N LEU A 81 -13.08 -5.53 1.99
CA LEU A 81 -11.99 -6.32 1.43
C LEU A 81 -11.87 -6.14 -0.08
N ASP A 82 -12.99 -6.20 -0.82
CA ASP A 82 -12.98 -5.99 -2.28
C ASP A 82 -12.38 -4.62 -2.63
N ARG A 83 -12.77 -3.55 -1.93
CA ARG A 83 -12.20 -2.20 -2.14
C ARG A 83 -10.70 -2.13 -1.86
N ILE A 84 -10.22 -2.76 -0.78
CA ILE A 84 -8.77 -2.83 -0.47
C ILE A 84 -8.03 -3.56 -1.60
N LEU A 85 -8.59 -4.66 -2.11
CA LEU A 85 -8.00 -5.43 -3.20
C LEU A 85 -7.98 -4.67 -4.52
N GLN A 86 -9.03 -3.92 -4.85
CA GLN A 86 -9.05 -3.07 -6.04
C GLN A 86 -7.89 -2.07 -6.03
N VAL A 87 -7.62 -1.43 -4.89
CA VAL A 87 -6.49 -0.49 -4.77
C VAL A 87 -5.14 -1.21 -4.80
N LEU A 88 -4.99 -2.32 -4.06
CA LEU A 88 -3.77 -3.14 -4.08
C LEU A 88 -3.40 -3.56 -5.51
N LEU A 89 -4.37 -4.12 -6.25
CA LEU A 89 -4.17 -4.58 -7.62
C LEU A 89 -3.94 -3.41 -8.59
N GLY A 90 -4.60 -2.27 -8.40
CA GLY A 90 -4.35 -1.06 -9.17
C GLY A 90 -2.92 -0.53 -9.00
N ILE A 91 -2.39 -0.54 -7.77
CA ILE A 91 -1.00 -0.20 -7.48
C ILE A 91 -0.05 -1.21 -8.17
N SER A 92 -0.30 -2.51 -8.00
CA SER A 92 0.52 -3.56 -8.62
C SER A 92 0.55 -3.45 -10.14
N ASN A 93 -0.59 -3.18 -10.79
CA ASN A 93 -0.65 -3.01 -12.24
C ASN A 93 0.24 -1.85 -12.73
N ARG A 94 0.12 -0.67 -12.10
CA ARG A 94 0.95 0.49 -12.45
C ARG A 94 2.43 0.22 -12.16
N THR A 95 2.72 -0.45 -11.07
CA THR A 95 4.08 -0.86 -10.68
C THR A 95 4.70 -1.84 -11.68
N ALA A 96 3.92 -2.80 -12.18
CA ALA A 96 4.37 -3.77 -13.18
C ALA A 96 4.69 -3.13 -14.53
N ARG A 97 3.87 -2.16 -14.96
CA ARG A 97 4.10 -1.39 -16.19
C ARG A 97 5.34 -0.50 -16.10
N PHE A 98 5.64 0.01 -14.90
CA PHE A 98 6.83 0.84 -14.67
C PHE A 98 8.12 0.02 -14.54
N GLY A 99 8.02 -1.16 -13.91
CA GLY A 99 9.15 -2.04 -13.66
C GLY A 99 10.09 -1.54 -12.56
N ILE A 100 11.31 -2.06 -12.56
CA ILE A 100 12.38 -1.59 -11.68
C ILE A 100 13.02 -0.31 -12.21
N VAL A 101 13.49 0.54 -11.29
CA VAL A 101 14.10 1.83 -11.62
C VAL A 101 15.53 1.62 -12.08
N ARG A 102 15.82 1.87 -13.36
CA ARG A 102 17.15 1.62 -13.97
C ARG A 102 17.68 2.73 -14.84
N THR A 103 16.83 3.66 -15.25
CA THR A 103 17.19 4.71 -16.21
C THR A 103 16.94 6.09 -15.62
N ASP A 104 17.75 7.09 -16.01
CA ASP A 104 17.53 8.48 -15.62
C ASP A 104 16.14 8.98 -16.02
N LYS A 105 15.60 8.53 -17.16
CA LYS A 105 14.24 8.88 -17.61
C LYS A 105 13.18 8.47 -16.60
N GLN A 106 13.28 7.25 -16.04
CA GLN A 106 12.38 6.80 -14.98
C GLN A 106 12.52 7.65 -13.72
N VAL A 107 13.75 7.99 -13.34
CA VAL A 107 14.02 8.80 -12.13
C VAL A 107 13.46 10.22 -12.28
N VAL A 108 13.70 10.86 -13.44
CA VAL A 108 13.13 12.18 -13.78
C VAL A 108 11.61 12.12 -13.76
N TYR A 109 11.01 11.09 -14.38
CA TYR A 109 9.56 10.92 -14.35
C TYR A 109 9.01 10.82 -12.93
N LEU A 110 9.64 10.04 -12.04
CA LEU A 110 9.22 9.93 -10.63
C LEU A 110 9.34 11.28 -9.92
N ARG A 111 10.47 11.98 -10.09
CA ARG A 111 10.71 13.31 -9.51
C ARG A 111 9.63 14.30 -9.93
N ASP A 112 9.38 14.43 -11.22
CA ASP A 112 8.41 15.38 -11.77
C ASP A 112 6.98 15.01 -11.34
N SER A 113 6.67 13.72 -11.29
CA SER A 113 5.36 13.24 -10.84
C SER A 113 5.11 13.52 -9.36
N ILE A 114 6.14 13.39 -8.50
CA ILE A 114 6.07 13.81 -7.08
C ILE A 114 5.80 15.32 -7.01
N LEU A 115 6.52 16.14 -7.79
CA LEU A 115 6.34 17.60 -7.84
C LEU A 115 4.96 18.00 -8.40
N ALA A 116 4.34 17.18 -9.24
CA ALA A 116 3.02 17.43 -9.79
C ALA A 116 1.85 17.01 -8.87
N SER A 117 2.09 16.21 -7.83
CA SER A 117 1.04 15.67 -6.95
C SER A 117 1.14 16.19 -5.51
N ALA A 118 0.32 17.21 -5.20
CA ALA A 118 0.28 17.80 -3.86
C ALA A 118 -0.10 16.79 -2.74
N PRO A 119 -1.09 15.88 -2.94
CA PRO A 119 -1.41 14.85 -1.96
C PRO A 119 -0.25 13.89 -1.68
N ILE A 120 0.49 13.48 -2.73
CA ILE A 120 1.69 12.62 -2.56
C ILE A 120 2.75 13.34 -1.74
N ARG A 121 3.05 14.61 -2.05
CA ARG A 121 4.01 15.39 -1.24
C ARG A 121 3.58 15.55 0.21
N ALA A 122 2.29 15.75 0.46
CA ALA A 122 1.78 15.84 1.83
C ALA A 122 2.02 14.52 2.58
N ILE A 123 1.73 13.36 1.97
CA ILE A 123 1.98 12.05 2.60
C ILE A 123 3.47 11.80 2.82
N ILE A 124 4.32 12.14 1.84
CA ILE A 124 5.77 12.07 1.97
C ILE A 124 6.23 12.90 3.18
N HIS A 125 5.76 14.14 3.28
CA HIS A 125 6.09 15.02 4.39
C HIS A 125 5.63 14.45 5.73
N ILE A 126 4.44 13.85 5.80
CA ILE A 126 3.95 13.17 7.01
C ILE A 126 4.94 12.07 7.43
N LEU A 127 5.33 11.18 6.50
CA LEU A 127 6.27 10.09 6.79
C LEU A 127 7.66 10.61 7.20
N GLU A 128 8.12 11.72 6.62
CA GLU A 128 9.36 12.39 7.02
C GLU A 128 9.28 12.98 8.42
N GLN A 129 8.16 13.60 8.80
CA GLN A 129 7.94 14.06 10.18
C GLN A 129 7.96 12.90 11.18
N LEU A 130 7.33 11.78 10.83
CA LEU A 130 7.36 10.56 11.65
C LEU A 130 8.78 9.99 11.81
N ASP A 131 9.60 10.04 10.75
CA ASP A 131 11.01 9.63 10.78
C ASP A 131 11.86 10.55 11.68
N LEU A 132 11.64 11.86 11.60
CA LEU A 132 12.33 12.85 12.44
C LEU A 132 12.06 12.61 13.94
N TRP A 133 10.81 12.25 14.30
CA TRP A 133 10.47 11.95 15.69
C TRP A 133 11.24 10.77 16.28
N ILE A 134 11.76 9.86 15.46
CA ILE A 134 12.64 8.77 15.95
C ILE A 134 13.95 9.35 16.51
N SER A 135 14.43 10.46 15.94
CA SER A 135 15.64 11.14 16.40
C SER A 135 15.34 12.09 17.57
N ASP A 136 14.15 12.71 17.57
CA ASP A 136 13.74 13.64 18.64
C ASP A 136 13.43 12.94 19.96
N ILE A 137 12.94 11.70 19.91
CA ILE A 137 12.50 10.94 21.09
C ILE A 137 13.65 10.04 21.53
N PRO A 138 14.36 10.37 22.64
CA PRO A 138 15.47 9.57 23.10
C PRO A 138 15.01 8.19 23.55
N LEU A 139 15.86 7.19 23.35
CA LEU A 139 15.63 5.85 23.85
C LEU A 139 15.59 5.85 25.37
N ASP A 140 14.70 5.03 25.95
CA ASP A 140 14.69 4.78 27.38
C ASP A 140 16.00 4.04 27.73
N PRO A 141 16.85 4.60 28.61
CA PRO A 141 18.16 4.05 28.93
C PRO A 141 18.08 2.81 29.84
N ALA A 142 16.91 2.54 30.44
CA ALA A 142 16.75 1.38 31.31
C ALA A 142 16.88 0.09 30.49
N PRO A 143 17.63 -0.92 30.99
CA PRO A 143 17.76 -2.20 30.32
C PRO A 143 16.39 -2.87 30.20
N GLN A 144 16.07 -3.31 28.99
CA GLN A 144 14.78 -3.90 28.65
C GLN A 144 15.00 -5.23 27.93
N ARG A 145 14.16 -6.22 28.26
CA ARG A 145 14.20 -7.55 27.63
C ARG A 145 13.53 -7.57 26.26
N PHE A 146 12.56 -6.69 26.05
CA PHE A 146 11.75 -6.59 24.84
C PHE A 146 11.97 -5.22 24.18
N GLY A 147 11.01 -4.75 23.37
CA GLY A 147 11.07 -3.43 22.74
C GLY A 147 11.30 -2.28 23.73
N ASN A 148 11.91 -1.21 23.23
CA ASN A 148 12.20 -0.01 24.00
C ASN A 148 10.93 0.82 24.24
N LYS A 149 10.65 1.14 25.51
CA LYS A 149 9.50 1.93 25.95
C LYS A 149 9.37 3.31 25.30
N ALA A 150 10.44 3.89 24.77
CA ALA A 150 10.36 5.14 24.00
C ALA A 150 9.39 5.05 22.81
N PHE A 151 9.14 3.84 22.28
CA PHE A 151 8.12 3.63 21.25
C PHE A 151 6.70 4.01 21.71
N LYS A 152 6.38 3.90 23.01
CA LYS A 152 5.11 4.37 23.56
C LYS A 152 4.97 5.89 23.47
N LEU A 153 6.06 6.62 23.70
CA LEU A 153 6.08 8.07 23.58
C LEU A 153 5.94 8.48 22.10
N TRP A 154 6.61 7.77 21.20
CA TRP A 154 6.45 7.96 19.76
C TRP A 154 5.00 7.72 19.32
N GLY A 155 4.37 6.64 19.80
CA GLY A 155 2.97 6.33 19.54
C GLY A 155 1.99 7.39 20.09
N LEU A 156 2.21 7.87 21.32
CA LEU A 156 1.39 8.94 21.90
C LEU A 156 1.47 10.23 21.09
N ARG A 157 2.67 10.56 20.57
CA ARG A 157 2.87 11.71 19.67
C ARG A 157 2.14 11.51 18.35
N LEU A 158 2.22 10.32 17.76
CA LEU A 158 1.44 9.96 16.57
C LEU A 158 -0.06 10.14 16.80
N GLU A 159 -0.59 9.61 17.90
CA GLU A 159 -2.03 9.68 18.19
C GLU A 159 -2.54 11.11 18.37
N SER A 160 -1.74 11.97 18.98
CA SER A 160 -2.09 13.38 19.23
C SER A 160 -1.90 14.30 18.02
N GLU A 161 -0.86 14.08 17.21
CA GLU A 161 -0.55 14.92 16.05
C GLU A 161 -1.19 14.43 14.74
N ALA A 162 -1.77 13.22 14.69
CA ALA A 162 -2.31 12.62 13.46
C ALA A 162 -3.28 13.55 12.72
N GLN A 163 -4.19 14.22 13.41
CA GLN A 163 -5.15 15.13 12.79
C GLN A 163 -4.45 16.35 12.16
N LYS A 164 -3.48 16.94 12.88
CA LYS A 164 -2.72 18.10 12.41
C LYS A 164 -1.84 17.76 11.21
N LEU A 165 -1.20 16.58 11.23
CA LEU A 165 -0.42 16.05 10.11
C LEU A 165 -1.25 15.97 8.82
N HIS A 166 -2.54 15.68 8.93
CA HIS A 166 -3.44 15.51 7.78
C HIS A 166 -4.19 16.79 7.37
N ALA A 167 -3.95 17.92 8.03
CA ALA A 167 -4.70 19.15 7.79
C ALA A 167 -4.60 19.66 6.34
N SER A 168 -3.45 19.47 5.68
CA SER A 168 -3.27 19.85 4.27
C SER A 168 -3.82 18.82 3.28
N LEU A 169 -4.16 17.62 3.74
CA LEU A 169 -4.63 16.51 2.92
C LEU A 169 -6.17 16.40 2.94
N ILE A 170 -6.79 16.69 4.10
CA ILE A 170 -8.23 16.56 4.33
C ILE A 170 -8.91 17.93 4.21
N ALA A 171 -9.48 18.22 3.05
CA ALA A 171 -10.38 19.37 2.86
C ALA A 171 -11.73 19.19 3.61
N ASP A 172 -12.50 20.27 3.78
CA ASP A 172 -13.76 20.26 4.53
C ASP A 172 -14.76 19.20 4.05
N HIS A 173 -14.87 18.99 2.74
CA HIS A 173 -15.75 17.97 2.16
C HIS A 173 -15.29 16.52 2.44
N HIS A 174 -14.04 16.32 2.86
CA HIS A 174 -13.51 15.02 3.30
C HIS A 174 -13.63 14.79 4.80
N LYS A 175 -14.10 15.76 5.59
CA LYS A 175 -14.29 15.59 7.05
C LYS A 175 -15.09 14.34 7.44
N PRO A 176 -16.08 13.87 6.67
CA PRO A 176 -16.79 12.63 7.00
C PRO A 176 -15.90 11.40 7.13
N ILE A 177 -14.81 11.30 6.36
CA ILE A 177 -13.94 10.12 6.33
C ILE A 177 -12.78 10.21 7.35
N GLU A 178 -12.59 11.37 7.98
CA GLU A 178 -11.43 11.67 8.82
C GLU A 178 -11.24 10.66 9.96
N LYS A 179 -12.33 10.27 10.64
CA LYS A 179 -12.26 9.30 11.76
C LYS A 179 -11.78 7.92 11.31
N GLU A 180 -12.30 7.43 10.19
CA GLU A 180 -11.93 6.15 9.60
C GLU A 180 -10.48 6.17 9.09
N LEU A 181 -10.13 7.22 8.33
CA LEU A 181 -8.79 7.43 7.78
C LEU A 181 -7.73 7.48 8.89
N LEU A 182 -7.95 8.30 9.92
CA LEU A 182 -6.99 8.48 11.01
C LEU A 182 -6.89 7.24 11.89
N HIS A 183 -7.94 6.42 12.00
CA HIS A 183 -7.83 5.14 12.70
C HIS A 183 -6.81 4.23 12.01
N HIS A 184 -6.99 3.97 10.71
CA HIS A 184 -6.08 3.10 9.95
C HIS A 184 -4.65 3.66 9.88
N PHE A 185 -4.50 4.99 9.81
CA PHE A 185 -3.18 5.62 9.89
C PHE A 185 -2.50 5.36 11.24
N LYS A 186 -3.20 5.57 12.36
CA LYS A 186 -2.60 5.42 13.70
C LYS A 186 -2.25 3.97 14.02
N THR A 187 -3.00 3.00 13.49
CA THR A 187 -2.74 1.57 13.70
C THR A 187 -1.71 1.00 12.72
N ALA A 188 -1.27 1.77 11.71
CA ALA A 188 -0.34 1.30 10.70
C ALA A 188 1.09 1.03 11.20
N PHE A 189 1.50 1.60 12.35
CA PHE A 189 2.92 1.63 12.74
C PHE A 189 3.30 0.66 13.85
N GLY A 190 2.39 -0.23 14.26
CA GLY A 190 2.62 -1.23 15.31
C GLY A 190 1.66 -1.07 16.50
N SER A 191 1.82 -1.95 17.48
CA SER A 191 1.13 -1.87 18.76
C SER A 191 2.02 -1.19 19.80
N PHE A 192 1.71 0.05 20.15
CA PHE A 192 2.47 0.79 21.15
C PHE A 192 2.41 0.14 22.54
N GLY A 193 1.29 -0.53 22.87
CA GLY A 193 1.15 -1.24 24.14
C GLY A 193 2.04 -2.48 24.22
N ARG A 194 2.04 -3.30 23.16
CA ARG A 194 2.78 -4.58 23.09
C ARG A 194 4.23 -4.43 22.59
N LEU A 195 4.57 -3.28 22.02
CA LEU A 195 5.88 -3.01 21.42
C LEU A 195 6.20 -3.96 20.26
N ASP A 196 5.17 -4.28 19.47
CA ASP A 196 5.27 -5.19 18.32
C ASP A 196 4.78 -4.54 17.02
N TYR A 197 5.18 -5.13 15.89
CA TYR A 197 4.69 -4.79 14.55
C TYR A 197 4.55 -6.06 13.71
N GLY A 198 3.62 -6.09 12.77
CA GLY A 198 3.43 -7.23 11.86
C GLY A 198 2.49 -6.90 10.72
N THR A 199 2.11 -7.92 9.96
CA THR A 199 1.36 -7.78 8.70
C THR A 199 -0.04 -7.18 8.86
N GLY A 200 -0.66 -7.24 10.04
CA GLY A 200 -1.92 -6.55 10.33
C GLY A 200 -1.78 -5.02 10.39
N HIS A 201 -0.63 -4.53 10.84
CA HIS A 201 -0.28 -3.10 10.84
C HIS A 201 0.04 -2.63 9.41
N GLU A 202 0.79 -3.45 8.65
CA GLU A 202 1.00 -3.22 7.22
C GLU A 202 -0.33 -3.13 6.44
N LEU A 203 -1.27 -4.03 6.72
CA LEU A 203 -2.62 -3.99 6.15
C LEU A 203 -3.38 -2.71 6.52
N SER A 204 -3.19 -2.19 7.75
CA SER A 204 -3.79 -0.93 8.16
C SER A 204 -3.24 0.25 7.37
N PHE A 205 -1.94 0.25 7.02
CA PHE A 205 -1.39 1.24 6.10
C PHE A 205 -1.99 1.14 4.69
N LEU A 206 -2.16 -0.09 4.18
CA LEU A 206 -2.82 -0.32 2.89
C LEU A 206 -4.28 0.17 2.91
N ALA A 207 -5.00 -0.04 4.01
CA ALA A 207 -6.36 0.48 4.19
C ALA A 207 -6.40 2.01 4.22
N TYR A 208 -5.45 2.65 4.92
CA TYR A 208 -5.26 4.10 4.89
C TYR A 208 -5.06 4.62 3.45
N LEU A 209 -4.14 4.03 2.69
CA LEU A 209 -3.93 4.37 1.28
C LEU A 209 -5.17 4.11 0.41
N SER A 210 -5.90 3.03 0.71
CA SER A 210 -7.14 2.68 0.00
C SER A 210 -8.19 3.76 0.18
N ILE A 211 -8.40 4.24 1.41
CA ILE A 211 -9.36 5.32 1.69
C ILE A 211 -9.00 6.58 0.90
N LEU A 212 -7.72 6.96 0.84
CA LEU A 212 -7.27 8.13 0.07
C LEU A 212 -7.53 8.00 -1.44
N HIS A 213 -7.33 6.82 -2.02
CA HIS A 213 -7.62 6.56 -3.44
C HIS A 213 -9.12 6.49 -3.73
N LEU A 214 -9.87 5.75 -2.90
CA LEU A 214 -11.31 5.59 -3.04
C LEU A 214 -12.04 6.93 -2.97
N THR A 215 -11.54 7.86 -2.15
CA THR A 215 -12.13 9.20 -1.96
C THR A 215 -11.56 10.28 -2.87
N ARG A 216 -10.73 9.89 -3.86
CA ARG A 216 -10.11 10.78 -4.87
C ARG A 216 -9.18 11.86 -4.30
N ILE A 217 -8.80 11.77 -3.02
CA ILE A 217 -7.70 12.58 -2.46
C ILE A 217 -6.40 12.23 -3.21
N LEU A 218 -6.13 10.93 -3.35
CA LEU A 218 -5.18 10.43 -4.33
C LEU A 218 -5.92 10.10 -5.63
N LYS A 219 -5.36 10.56 -6.74
CA LYS A 219 -5.95 10.37 -8.08
C LYS A 219 -5.43 9.05 -8.68
N PRO A 220 -6.10 8.50 -9.71
CA PRO A 220 -5.62 7.28 -10.39
C PRO A 220 -4.17 7.35 -10.87
N LYS A 221 -3.69 8.53 -11.29
CA LYS A 221 -2.29 8.75 -11.68
C LYS A 221 -1.29 8.56 -10.53
N ASP A 222 -1.74 8.70 -9.29
CA ASP A 222 -0.91 8.60 -8.09
C ASP A 222 -0.71 7.15 -7.63
N LEU A 223 -1.40 6.16 -8.23
CA LEU A 223 -1.25 4.73 -7.90
C LEU A 223 0.21 4.26 -8.02
N LEU A 224 0.91 4.72 -9.06
CA LEU A 224 2.33 4.39 -9.27
C LEU A 224 3.21 4.94 -8.13
N LEU A 225 3.05 6.23 -7.81
CA LEU A 225 3.81 6.87 -6.74
C LEU A 225 3.45 6.29 -5.37
N THR A 226 2.21 5.86 -5.19
CA THR A 226 1.76 5.16 -3.99
C THR A 226 2.58 3.89 -3.78
N GLY A 227 2.72 3.05 -4.81
CA GLY A 227 3.50 1.81 -4.73
C GLY A 227 5.00 2.01 -4.64
N LEU A 228 5.58 2.88 -5.46
CA LEU A 228 7.05 2.99 -5.58
C LEU A 228 7.69 4.00 -4.63
N VAL A 229 6.96 5.04 -4.21
CA VAL A 229 7.51 6.15 -3.42
C VAL A 229 6.96 6.13 -2.00
N VAL A 230 5.63 6.25 -1.85
CA VAL A 230 5.00 6.30 -0.53
C VAL A 230 5.23 5.00 0.23
N TYR A 231 5.03 3.86 -0.43
CA TYR A 231 5.22 2.55 0.21
C TYR A 231 6.68 2.27 0.56
N GLN A 232 7.64 2.67 -0.28
CA GLN A 232 9.06 2.54 0.02
C GLN A 232 9.45 3.39 1.24
N LYS A 233 8.98 4.64 1.33
CA LYS A 233 9.22 5.50 2.49
C LYS A 233 8.59 4.94 3.76
N TYR A 234 7.35 4.43 3.69
CA TYR A 234 6.69 3.72 4.79
C TYR A 234 7.49 2.49 5.25
N PHE A 235 7.91 1.65 4.31
CA PHE A 235 8.71 0.47 4.58
C PHE A 235 10.04 0.82 5.28
N ASN A 236 10.74 1.85 4.78
CA ASN A 236 11.98 2.34 5.39
C ASN A 236 11.75 2.87 6.81
N LEU A 237 10.67 3.63 7.03
CA LEU A 237 10.29 4.16 8.34
C LEU A 237 10.02 3.03 9.33
N CYS A 238 9.15 2.07 8.99
CA CYS A 238 8.84 0.95 9.86
C CYS A 238 10.07 0.11 10.19
N ARG A 239 10.97 -0.11 9.23
CA ARG A 239 12.25 -0.78 9.50
C ARG A 239 13.14 -0.02 10.46
N LYS A 240 13.18 1.31 10.35
CA LYS A 240 13.91 2.15 11.30
C LYS A 240 13.28 2.07 12.69
N LEU A 241 11.95 2.08 12.79
CA LEU A 241 11.23 1.84 14.05
C LEU A 241 11.61 0.48 14.66
N HIS A 242 11.57 -0.61 13.89
CA HIS A 242 11.92 -1.95 14.36
C HIS A 242 13.35 -1.98 14.91
N ARG A 243 14.31 -1.39 14.19
CA ARG A 243 15.72 -1.37 14.60
C ARG A 243 15.99 -0.48 15.81
N VAL A 244 15.43 0.72 15.83
CA VAL A 244 15.72 1.72 16.88
C VAL A 244 15.02 1.36 18.18
N TYR A 245 13.76 0.94 18.10
CA TYR A 245 12.97 0.57 19.28
C TYR A 245 12.98 -0.93 19.57
N ASN A 246 13.74 -1.74 18.83
CA ASN A 246 13.83 -3.19 19.02
C ASN A 246 12.45 -3.89 19.08
N LEU A 247 11.57 -3.55 18.13
CA LEU A 247 10.19 -4.03 18.14
C LEU A 247 10.12 -5.53 17.84
N GLU A 248 9.21 -6.23 18.49
CA GLU A 248 8.99 -7.66 18.28
C GLU A 248 8.08 -7.91 17.07
N PRO A 249 8.24 -9.03 16.37
CA PRO A 249 7.37 -9.37 15.26
C PRO A 249 6.04 -9.95 15.75
N ALA A 250 4.95 -9.22 15.50
CA ALA A 250 3.60 -9.59 15.88
C ALA A 250 3.09 -10.75 15.03
N GLY A 251 2.89 -11.92 15.65
CA GLY A 251 2.43 -13.11 14.95
C GLY A 251 3.50 -13.73 14.04
N SER A 252 4.79 -13.54 14.35
CA SER A 252 5.89 -14.18 13.62
C SER A 252 5.70 -15.69 13.55
N LYS A 253 6.06 -16.25 12.40
CA LYS A 253 6.17 -17.69 12.17
C LYS A 253 7.63 -18.14 12.11
N GLY A 254 8.57 -17.24 12.45
CA GLY A 254 10.00 -17.43 12.34
C GLY A 254 10.41 -17.87 10.93
N VAL A 255 11.03 -19.03 10.84
CA VAL A 255 11.45 -19.63 9.56
C VAL A 255 10.26 -20.02 8.67
N TYR A 256 9.07 -20.24 9.23
CA TYR A 256 7.87 -20.62 8.46
C TYR A 256 7.10 -19.41 7.89
N GLY A 257 7.60 -18.19 8.11
CA GLY A 257 7.06 -16.95 7.53
C GLY A 257 7.89 -16.45 6.35
N LEU A 258 7.24 -15.79 5.39
CA LEU A 258 7.94 -15.13 4.27
C LEU A 258 8.94 -14.09 4.78
N ASP A 259 8.46 -13.26 5.69
CA ASP A 259 9.18 -12.24 6.45
C ASP A 259 8.49 -12.09 7.81
N ASP A 260 9.21 -11.60 8.81
CA ASP A 260 8.69 -11.47 10.18
C ASP A 260 7.68 -10.32 10.35
N TYR A 261 7.72 -9.33 9.45
CA TYR A 261 6.98 -8.08 9.61
C TYR A 261 6.13 -7.71 8.38
N PHE A 262 6.56 -8.04 7.16
CA PHE A 262 5.97 -7.52 5.92
C PHE A 262 5.53 -8.62 4.95
N HIS A 263 4.56 -8.28 4.11
CA HIS A 263 4.04 -9.14 3.03
C HIS A 263 3.71 -8.34 1.77
N VAL A 264 3.01 -7.20 1.92
CA VAL A 264 2.55 -6.38 0.79
C VAL A 264 3.72 -5.79 0.02
N VAL A 265 4.84 -5.48 0.68
CA VAL A 265 6.07 -5.06 -0.03
C VAL A 265 6.57 -6.09 -1.05
N TYR A 266 6.41 -7.40 -0.79
CA TYR A 266 6.78 -8.46 -1.75
C TYR A 266 5.79 -8.55 -2.91
N ILE A 267 4.51 -8.23 -2.67
CA ILE A 267 3.51 -8.15 -3.74
C ILE A 267 3.89 -7.02 -4.71
N PHE A 268 4.12 -5.81 -4.20
CA PHE A 268 4.54 -4.69 -5.05
C PHE A 268 5.90 -4.92 -5.69
N GLY A 269 6.86 -5.47 -4.95
CA GLY A 269 8.18 -5.79 -5.48
C GLY A 269 8.15 -6.86 -6.57
N SER A 270 7.38 -7.93 -6.41
CA SER A 270 7.25 -8.96 -7.44
C SER A 270 6.45 -8.44 -8.65
N ALA A 271 5.53 -7.48 -8.45
CA ALA A 271 4.87 -6.77 -9.54
C ALA A 271 5.88 -6.04 -10.43
N GLN A 272 6.88 -5.34 -9.85
CA GLN A 272 7.96 -4.67 -10.61
C GLN A 272 8.74 -5.62 -11.53
N LEU A 273 8.71 -6.92 -11.23
CA LEU A 273 9.52 -7.93 -11.90
C LEU A 273 8.70 -8.82 -12.86
N LEU A 274 7.37 -8.63 -12.95
CA LEU A 274 6.46 -9.47 -13.75
C LEU A 274 6.93 -9.65 -15.20
N ASN A 275 7.33 -8.55 -15.84
CA ASN A 275 7.73 -8.50 -17.24
C ASN A 275 9.24 -8.30 -17.42
N HIS A 276 10.02 -8.56 -16.37
CA HIS A 276 11.44 -8.28 -16.41
C HIS A 276 12.17 -9.30 -17.31
N PRO A 277 12.98 -8.87 -18.31
CA PRO A 277 13.50 -9.76 -19.35
C PRO A 277 14.58 -10.74 -18.85
N THR A 278 15.41 -10.33 -17.88
CA THR A 278 16.62 -11.10 -17.50
C THR A 278 16.69 -11.51 -16.04
N ILE A 279 16.22 -10.68 -15.11
CA ILE A 279 16.10 -11.05 -13.70
C ILE A 279 15.07 -12.15 -13.55
N THR A 280 15.51 -13.30 -13.05
CA THR A 280 14.64 -14.44 -12.70
C THR A 280 14.61 -14.65 -11.18
N PRO A 281 13.63 -15.40 -10.65
CA PRO A 281 13.57 -15.72 -9.23
C PRO A 281 14.82 -16.39 -8.66
N ALA A 282 15.55 -17.16 -9.48
CA ALA A 282 16.79 -17.82 -9.05
C ALA A 282 17.85 -16.82 -8.56
N MET A 283 17.81 -15.57 -9.02
CA MET A 283 18.75 -14.52 -8.60
C MET A 283 18.57 -14.08 -7.14
N ILE A 284 17.50 -14.50 -6.45
CA ILE A 284 17.34 -14.33 -5.00
C ILE A 284 18.48 -15.03 -4.24
N MET A 285 19.03 -16.12 -4.79
CA MET A 285 20.15 -16.86 -4.18
C MET A 285 21.52 -16.22 -4.44
N ASP A 286 21.63 -15.32 -5.40
CA ASP A 286 22.89 -14.64 -5.70
C ASP A 286 23.06 -13.43 -4.77
N GLU A 287 23.66 -13.66 -3.61
CA GLU A 287 23.92 -12.62 -2.60
C GLU A 287 24.62 -11.40 -3.20
N LYS A 288 25.59 -11.60 -4.10
CA LYS A 288 26.32 -10.49 -4.72
C LYS A 288 25.40 -9.67 -5.61
N PHE A 289 24.54 -10.33 -6.38
CA PHE A 289 23.52 -9.63 -7.16
C PHE A 289 22.52 -8.89 -6.26
N VAL A 290 21.97 -9.54 -5.23
CA VAL A 290 20.99 -8.93 -4.31
C VAL A 290 21.57 -7.68 -3.65
N ARG A 291 22.82 -7.74 -3.18
CA ARG A 291 23.50 -6.58 -2.58
C ARG A 291 23.78 -5.46 -3.59
N ARG A 292 24.20 -5.80 -4.81
CA ARG A 292 24.55 -4.79 -5.84
C ARG A 292 23.34 -4.12 -6.48
N LEU A 293 22.22 -4.82 -6.66
CA LEU A 293 21.06 -4.26 -7.40
C LEU A 293 20.54 -2.97 -6.77
N ASN A 294 20.58 -2.87 -5.44
CA ASN A 294 20.13 -1.69 -4.70
C ASN A 294 21.28 -0.83 -4.17
N ASP A 295 22.54 -1.19 -4.47
CA ASP A 295 23.71 -0.37 -4.19
C ASP A 295 23.85 0.71 -5.28
N LEU A 296 23.26 1.86 -5.02
CA LEU A 296 23.22 2.98 -5.97
C LEU A 296 24.62 3.58 -6.24
N LYS A 297 25.61 3.32 -5.38
CA LYS A 297 26.97 3.92 -5.47
C LYS A 297 27.90 3.17 -6.41
N GLN A 298 27.69 1.87 -6.64
CA GLN A 298 28.52 1.09 -7.58
C GLN A 298 28.15 1.29 -9.05
N VAL A 299 27.17 2.15 -9.33
CA VAL A 299 26.70 2.46 -10.69
C VAL A 299 27.60 3.49 -11.40
N GLU A 300 28.46 4.20 -10.66
CA GLU A 300 29.33 5.28 -11.19
C GLU A 300 30.61 4.80 -11.91
N GLY A 301 30.83 3.51 -12.12
CA GLY A 301 32.18 2.98 -12.39
C GLY A 301 32.43 2.08 -13.60
N CYS A 302 31.46 1.80 -14.49
CA CYS A 302 31.68 0.90 -15.62
C CYS A 302 31.37 1.56 -16.98
N GLY A 303 32.36 2.27 -17.53
CA GLY A 303 32.51 2.34 -19.00
C GLY A 303 32.85 0.93 -19.48
N ASP A 304 32.03 0.30 -20.30
CA ASP A 304 32.06 0.48 -21.76
C ASP A 304 30.71 0.09 -22.41
N SER A 305 29.60 0.13 -21.64
CA SER A 305 28.27 -0.26 -22.16
C SER A 305 27.05 0.55 -21.67
N GLY A 306 27.26 1.63 -20.91
CA GLY A 306 26.27 2.72 -20.79
C GLY A 306 24.91 2.41 -20.15
N VAL A 307 24.85 1.60 -19.08
CA VAL A 307 23.58 1.28 -18.37
C VAL A 307 23.70 1.56 -16.86
N GLY A 308 23.96 2.82 -16.51
CA GLY A 308 23.96 3.29 -15.12
C GLY A 308 23.17 4.58 -14.95
N LEU A 309 22.63 4.82 -13.76
CA LEU A 309 22.00 6.09 -13.37
C LEU A 309 23.07 7.18 -13.24
N SER A 310 22.75 8.40 -13.67
CA SER A 310 23.61 9.57 -13.41
C SER A 310 23.72 9.86 -11.91
N ALA A 311 24.81 10.53 -11.50
CA ALA A 311 25.01 10.99 -10.12
C ALA A 311 23.81 11.77 -9.56
N SER A 312 23.20 12.65 -10.39
CA SER A 312 22.01 13.42 -9.99
C SER A 312 20.76 12.57 -9.74
N SER A 313 20.63 11.45 -10.46
CA SER A 313 19.55 10.49 -10.27
C SER A 313 19.79 9.63 -9.03
N VAL A 314 21.04 9.21 -8.81
CA VAL A 314 21.46 8.50 -7.60
C VAL A 314 21.21 9.35 -6.35
N GLU A 315 21.68 10.59 -6.34
CA GLU A 315 21.49 11.53 -5.21
C GLU A 315 19.99 11.73 -4.91
N PHE A 316 19.17 11.90 -5.93
CA PHE A 316 17.72 12.00 -5.76
C PHE A 316 17.13 10.73 -5.15
N MET A 317 17.47 9.55 -5.68
CA MET A 317 16.97 8.29 -5.15
C MET A 317 17.42 8.06 -3.70
N GLU A 318 18.67 8.36 -3.37
CA GLU A 318 19.18 8.26 -1.99
C GLU A 318 18.44 9.20 -1.05
N ARG A 319 18.30 10.48 -1.42
CA ARG A 319 17.59 11.49 -0.62
C ARG A 319 16.15 11.11 -0.38
N GLU A 320 15.46 10.60 -1.39
CA GLU A 320 14.06 10.16 -1.26
C GLU A 320 13.93 8.78 -0.61
N GLY A 321 15.03 8.07 -0.34
CA GLY A 321 15.02 6.71 0.21
C GLY A 321 14.53 5.65 -0.78
N LEU A 322 14.60 5.93 -2.07
CA LEU A 322 14.15 5.03 -3.14
C LEU A 322 15.21 3.98 -3.48
N ARG A 323 14.74 2.86 -4.04
CA ARG A 323 15.55 1.71 -4.44
C ARG A 323 15.17 1.28 -5.85
N GLN A 324 16.06 0.55 -6.52
CA GLN A 324 15.79 0.05 -7.86
C GLN A 324 14.68 -1.01 -7.83
N SER A 325 14.74 -1.93 -6.86
CA SER A 325 13.75 -2.98 -6.67
C SER A 325 13.33 -3.08 -5.20
N LEU A 326 12.02 -2.91 -4.96
CA LEU A 326 11.39 -3.17 -3.66
C LEU A 326 11.54 -4.64 -3.26
N PHE A 327 11.43 -5.58 -4.20
CA PHE A 327 11.51 -7.01 -3.88
C PHE A 327 12.87 -7.39 -3.31
N PHE A 328 13.94 -7.03 -4.00
CA PHE A 328 15.30 -7.37 -3.58
C PHE A 328 15.76 -6.55 -2.37
N GLU A 329 15.23 -5.34 -2.20
CA GLU A 329 15.40 -4.58 -0.96
C GLU A 329 14.80 -5.40 0.19
N SER A 330 13.53 -5.81 0.09
CA SER A 330 12.87 -6.62 1.11
C SER A 330 13.59 -7.93 1.40
N VAL A 331 14.02 -8.68 0.38
CA VAL A 331 14.83 -9.90 0.54
C VAL A 331 16.09 -9.65 1.36
N LEU A 332 16.89 -8.64 0.98
CA LEU A 332 18.13 -8.31 1.68
C LEU A 332 17.88 -8.00 3.16
N ASN A 333 16.75 -7.35 3.43
CA ASN A 333 16.37 -6.92 4.76
C ASN A 333 15.91 -8.06 5.65
N THR A 334 15.10 -8.98 5.13
CA THR A 334 14.71 -10.20 5.83
C THR A 334 15.93 -11.00 6.25
N ILE A 335 16.87 -11.20 5.32
CA ILE A 335 18.07 -12.00 5.55
C ILE A 335 18.95 -11.33 6.60
N THR A 336 19.12 -10.01 6.52
CA THR A 336 19.92 -9.23 7.49
C THR A 336 19.32 -9.23 8.90
N LEU A 337 17.98 -9.22 9.02
CA LEU A 337 17.31 -9.27 10.33
C LEU A 337 17.41 -10.67 10.95
N LYS A 338 17.13 -11.71 10.16
CA LYS A 338 17.13 -13.09 10.66
C LYS A 338 18.52 -13.60 11.05
N SER A 339 19.58 -13.14 10.37
CA SER A 339 20.96 -13.46 10.76
C SER A 339 21.37 -12.83 12.11
N ARG A 340 20.88 -11.62 12.41
CA ARG A 340 21.14 -10.92 13.68
C ARG A 340 20.42 -11.53 14.88
N SER A 341 19.21 -12.05 14.68
CA SER A 341 18.42 -12.65 15.77
C SER A 341 19.10 -13.88 16.40
N LEU A 342 20.07 -14.49 15.72
CA LEU A 342 20.78 -15.69 16.19
C LEU A 342 22.10 -15.36 16.91
N SER A 343 22.80 -14.28 16.54
CA SER A 343 24.05 -13.88 17.24
C SER A 343 23.82 -13.27 18.62
N GLY A 344 22.57 -12.96 18.98
CA GLY A 344 22.19 -12.39 20.27
C GLY A 344 21.99 -13.39 21.41
N ASN A 345 22.17 -14.70 21.16
CA ASN A 345 21.94 -15.76 22.16
C ASN A 345 23.22 -16.36 22.78
N ASP A 346 24.41 -15.92 22.35
CA ASP A 346 25.67 -16.40 22.91
C ASP A 346 26.14 -15.54 24.08
N ASN A 347 25.47 -15.74 25.21
CA ASN A 347 26.06 -15.52 26.53
C ASN A 347 26.29 -16.89 27.17
N LYS A 348 27.24 -17.66 26.61
CA LYS A 348 27.83 -18.83 27.26
C LYS A 348 29.35 -18.69 27.22
N THR A 349 29.90 -18.48 28.40
CA THR A 349 31.28 -18.79 28.77
C THR A 349 31.60 -20.24 28.39
N GLY A 350 32.63 -20.47 27.58
CA GLY A 350 33.17 -21.81 27.34
C GLY A 350 34.00 -21.90 26.08
N THR A 351 35.33 -21.86 26.25
CA THR A 351 36.38 -22.49 25.45
C THR A 351 36.25 -22.49 23.92
N GLU A 352 37.13 -21.71 23.30
CA GLU A 352 37.56 -21.82 21.91
C GLU A 352 37.92 -23.27 21.55
N GLU A 353 37.08 -23.91 20.74
CA GLU A 353 37.51 -25.00 19.86
C GLU A 353 37.21 -24.56 18.42
N ASP A 354 38.28 -24.41 17.64
CA ASP A 354 38.29 -24.16 16.20
C ASP A 354 37.58 -25.32 15.46
N GLY A 355 36.27 -25.25 15.38
CA GLY A 355 35.48 -25.97 14.39
C GLY A 355 35.13 -25.02 13.26
N GLU A 356 35.64 -25.27 12.05
CA GLU A 356 35.22 -24.59 10.82
C GLU A 356 33.69 -24.52 10.75
N ALA A 357 33.14 -23.32 11.00
CA ALA A 357 31.75 -23.04 10.74
C ALA A 357 31.51 -23.27 9.24
N ARG A 358 30.79 -24.33 8.88
CA ARG A 358 30.29 -24.49 7.51
C ARG A 358 29.52 -23.22 7.18
N PRO A 359 29.86 -22.48 6.10
CA PRO A 359 29.15 -21.28 5.75
C PRO A 359 27.71 -21.66 5.42
N GLY A 360 26.78 -21.33 6.32
CA GLY A 360 25.35 -21.48 6.05
C GLY A 360 24.99 -20.74 4.77
N SER A 361 24.12 -21.31 3.95
CA SER A 361 23.68 -20.66 2.72
C SER A 361 22.96 -19.35 3.04
N PHE A 362 23.08 -18.37 2.14
CA PHE A 362 22.52 -17.02 2.25
C PHE A 362 21.01 -16.98 2.60
N LEU A 363 20.28 -18.08 2.38
CA LEU A 363 18.84 -18.20 2.62
C LEU A 363 18.46 -19.19 3.72
N ASP A 364 19.40 -19.71 4.52
CA ASP A 364 19.15 -20.79 5.49
C ASP A 364 18.07 -20.45 6.54
N HIS A 365 17.85 -19.16 6.79
CA HIS A 365 16.85 -18.68 7.75
C HIS A 365 15.52 -18.25 7.09
N SER A 366 15.43 -18.40 5.77
CA SER A 366 14.29 -17.97 4.96
C SER A 366 13.89 -19.07 3.95
N PRO A 367 13.40 -20.23 4.42
CA PRO A 367 13.06 -21.36 3.54
C PRO A 367 11.96 -21.02 2.53
N ILE A 368 11.06 -20.07 2.84
CA ILE A 368 10.07 -19.59 1.86
C ILE A 368 10.76 -18.81 0.73
N LEU A 369 11.71 -17.91 1.04
CA LEU A 369 12.47 -17.20 0.00
C LEU A 369 13.32 -18.18 -0.83
N LEU A 370 13.91 -19.19 -0.19
CA LEU A 370 14.61 -20.27 -0.88
C LEU A 370 13.67 -21.06 -1.80
N ASN A 371 12.45 -21.37 -1.36
CA ASN A 371 11.45 -22.05 -2.17
C ASN A 371 11.02 -21.21 -3.38
N LEU A 372 10.79 -19.90 -3.19
CA LEU A 372 10.49 -18.97 -4.28
C LEU A 372 11.63 -18.94 -5.31
N ALA A 373 12.88 -18.97 -4.86
CA ALA A 373 14.05 -18.93 -5.74
C ALA A 373 14.29 -20.24 -6.52
N THR A 374 13.97 -21.39 -5.93
CA THR A 374 14.34 -22.72 -6.47
C THR A 374 13.20 -23.42 -7.18
N ASN A 375 11.97 -23.31 -6.67
CA ASN A 375 10.85 -24.14 -7.11
C ASN A 375 9.81 -23.37 -7.94
N VAL A 376 9.78 -22.03 -7.86
CA VAL A 376 8.79 -21.22 -8.58
C VAL A 376 9.38 -20.66 -9.87
N LYS A 377 8.88 -21.16 -11.00
CA LYS A 377 9.32 -20.73 -12.33
C LYS A 377 8.61 -19.44 -12.77
N GLY A 378 9.31 -18.31 -12.62
CA GLY A 378 8.93 -17.01 -13.16
C GLY A 378 8.14 -16.10 -12.19
N TRP A 379 8.30 -14.79 -12.39
CA TRP A 379 7.66 -13.76 -11.57
C TRP A 379 6.13 -13.77 -11.57
N PRO A 380 5.42 -14.08 -12.69
CA PRO A 380 3.96 -14.20 -12.67
C PRO A 380 3.46 -15.22 -11.64
N LYS A 381 4.13 -16.38 -11.52
CA LYS A 381 3.76 -17.40 -10.53
C LYS A 381 4.06 -16.95 -9.10
N ILE A 382 5.18 -16.26 -8.88
CA ILE A 382 5.52 -15.68 -7.56
C ILE A 382 4.49 -14.63 -7.15
N TYR A 383 4.19 -13.67 -8.02
CA TYR A 383 3.19 -12.63 -7.75
C TYR A 383 1.82 -13.25 -7.42
N THR A 384 1.34 -14.18 -8.26
CA THR A 384 0.11 -14.95 -7.99
C THR A 384 0.17 -15.65 -6.63
N GLY A 385 1.28 -16.32 -6.34
CA GLY A 385 1.50 -17.05 -5.09
C GLY A 385 1.46 -16.13 -3.87
N LEU A 386 2.07 -14.94 -3.95
CA LEU A 386 2.08 -13.94 -2.88
C LEU A 386 0.69 -13.34 -2.64
N ILE A 387 -0.09 -13.13 -3.69
CA ILE A 387 -1.51 -12.72 -3.59
C ILE A 387 -2.33 -13.80 -2.87
N LYS A 388 -2.20 -15.08 -3.27
CA LYS A 388 -2.86 -16.21 -2.60
C LYS A 388 -2.40 -16.39 -1.16
N MET A 389 -1.11 -16.20 -0.91
CA MET A 389 -0.52 -16.25 0.41
C MET A 389 -1.08 -15.14 1.30
N MET A 390 -1.28 -13.93 0.79
CA MET A 390 -1.93 -12.83 1.53
C MET A 390 -3.32 -13.23 2.04
N LYS A 391 -4.12 -13.90 1.19
CA LYS A 391 -5.42 -14.45 1.60
C LYS A 391 -5.27 -15.44 2.75
N GLY A 392 -4.45 -16.46 2.60
CA GLY A 392 -4.30 -17.52 3.61
C GLY A 392 -3.63 -17.07 4.91
N GLU A 393 -2.67 -16.15 4.83
CA GLU A 393 -1.76 -15.80 5.92
C GLU A 393 -2.12 -14.50 6.64
N ILE A 394 -2.90 -13.64 6.01
CA ILE A 394 -3.38 -12.38 6.58
C ILE A 394 -4.91 -12.45 6.69
N PHE A 395 -5.63 -12.40 5.56
CA PHE A 395 -7.09 -12.24 5.58
C PHE A 395 -7.85 -13.41 6.21
N SER A 396 -7.32 -14.63 6.15
CA SER A 396 -7.90 -15.82 6.77
C SER A 396 -7.26 -16.19 8.11
N LYS A 397 -6.47 -15.29 8.72
CA LYS A 397 -5.87 -15.51 10.05
C LYS A 397 -6.53 -14.63 11.10
N LEU A 398 -7.38 -15.24 11.92
CA LEU A 398 -8.04 -14.56 13.03
C LEU A 398 -7.08 -13.78 13.95
N PRO A 399 -5.90 -14.31 14.36
CA PRO A 399 -4.97 -13.57 15.21
C PRO A 399 -4.47 -12.25 14.60
N VAL A 400 -4.41 -12.18 13.26
CA VAL A 400 -4.05 -10.97 12.50
C VAL A 400 -5.27 -10.07 12.35
N MET A 401 -6.36 -10.60 11.81
CA MET A 401 -7.55 -9.82 11.42
C MET A 401 -8.38 -9.31 12.59
N GLN A 402 -8.31 -9.92 13.78
CA GLN A 402 -9.03 -9.42 14.97
C GLN A 402 -8.58 -8.01 15.41
N HIS A 403 -7.43 -7.55 14.92
CA HIS A 403 -6.88 -6.21 15.19
C HIS A 403 -7.13 -5.22 14.05
N PHE A 404 -7.68 -5.67 12.92
CA PHE A 404 -8.09 -4.81 11.81
C PHE A 404 -9.55 -4.38 12.04
N TRP A 405 -9.73 -3.17 12.59
CA TRP A 405 -11.06 -2.66 12.90
C TRP A 405 -11.70 -2.03 11.67
N ILE A 406 -13.02 -2.17 11.56
CA ILE A 406 -13.77 -1.79 10.36
C ILE A 406 -14.94 -0.92 10.79
N ALA A 407 -15.12 0.18 10.08
CA ALA A 407 -16.23 1.10 10.33
C ALA A 407 -17.53 0.55 9.76
N GLY A 408 -18.63 1.13 10.23
CA GLY A 408 -19.97 0.68 9.93
C GLY A 408 -20.37 0.79 8.44
N PRO A 409 -21.63 0.48 8.14
CA PRO A 409 -22.16 0.36 6.79
C PRO A 409 -22.00 1.62 5.89
N ALA A 410 -21.80 2.80 6.49
CA ALA A 410 -21.66 4.08 5.81
C ALA A 410 -20.20 4.56 5.62
N ALA A 411 -19.23 3.70 5.93
CA ALA A 411 -17.80 3.97 5.79
C ALA A 411 -17.28 3.82 4.35
N VAL A 412 -16.04 4.28 4.12
CA VAL A 412 -15.32 4.06 2.85
C VAL A 412 -14.91 2.59 2.70
N LEU A 413 -14.59 1.91 3.80
CA LEU A 413 -14.38 0.48 3.90
C LEU A 413 -15.51 -0.14 4.72
N PRO A 414 -16.72 -0.31 4.13
CA PRO A 414 -17.91 -0.64 4.90
C PRO A 414 -17.96 -2.12 5.27
N TRP A 415 -18.42 -2.39 6.49
CA TRP A 415 -18.86 -3.72 6.89
C TRP A 415 -20.21 -4.09 6.24
N LYS A 416 -20.18 -4.34 4.92
CA LYS A 416 -21.32 -4.78 4.11
C LYS A 416 -20.92 -5.97 3.24
N PRO A 417 -21.82 -6.95 3.00
CA PRO A 417 -21.56 -8.02 2.05
C PRO A 417 -21.42 -7.46 0.62
N LEU A 418 -20.66 -8.13 -0.24
CA LEU A 418 -20.63 -7.81 -1.67
C LEU A 418 -22.05 -7.94 -2.27
N PRO A 419 -22.45 -7.04 -3.19
CA PRO A 419 -23.71 -7.19 -3.90
C PRO A 419 -23.72 -8.47 -4.74
N SER A 420 -24.80 -9.24 -4.68
CA SER A 420 -24.96 -10.55 -5.35
C SER A 420 -24.88 -10.53 -6.89
N SER A 421 -24.70 -9.36 -7.52
CA SER A 421 -24.67 -9.21 -8.99
C SER A 421 -23.25 -9.26 -9.59
N VAL A 422 -22.21 -9.40 -8.78
CA VAL A 422 -20.83 -9.58 -9.27
C VAL A 422 -20.57 -11.09 -9.34
N ALA A 423 -21.10 -11.76 -10.37
CA ALA A 423 -20.68 -13.13 -10.65
C ALA A 423 -19.17 -13.11 -10.99
N PRO A 424 -18.37 -14.04 -10.47
CA PRO A 424 -16.96 -14.13 -10.84
C PRO A 424 -16.87 -14.32 -12.37
N PRO A 425 -15.93 -13.64 -13.05
CA PRO A 425 -15.73 -13.87 -14.48
C PRO A 425 -15.44 -15.36 -14.70
N PRO A 426 -15.99 -15.98 -15.76
CA PRO A 426 -15.72 -17.37 -16.05
C PRO A 426 -14.21 -17.58 -16.20
N PRO A 427 -13.65 -18.72 -15.75
CA PRO A 427 -12.25 -19.02 -15.96
C PRO A 427 -11.94 -18.96 -17.46
N PRO A 428 -10.77 -18.42 -17.87
CA PRO A 428 -10.41 -18.38 -19.27
C PRO A 428 -10.43 -19.81 -19.83
N SER A 429 -11.22 -20.03 -20.87
CA SER A 429 -11.31 -21.30 -21.56
C SER A 429 -9.94 -21.60 -22.19
N HIS A 430 -9.31 -22.69 -21.76
CA HIS A 430 -8.16 -23.26 -22.46
C HIS A 430 -8.62 -23.88 -23.78
N HIS A 431 -8.90 -23.04 -24.79
CA HIS A 431 -8.85 -23.49 -26.17
C HIS A 431 -7.42 -23.33 -26.66
N CYS A 432 -6.70 -24.46 -26.60
CA CYS A 432 -5.46 -24.67 -27.31
C CYS A 432 -5.79 -24.73 -28.82
N SER A 433 -5.55 -23.62 -29.52
CA SER A 433 -5.32 -23.63 -30.96
C SER A 433 -4.10 -22.76 -31.22
N GLU A 434 -2.98 -23.41 -31.48
CA GLU A 434 -1.78 -22.78 -32.00
C GLU A 434 -2.10 -22.15 -33.36
N SER A 435 -2.18 -20.82 -33.41
CA SER A 435 -1.92 -20.05 -34.61
C SER A 435 -1.04 -18.87 -34.22
N ALA A 436 0.22 -18.97 -34.64
CA ALA A 436 1.23 -17.93 -34.46
C ALA A 436 0.93 -16.77 -35.39
N GLU A 437 0.08 -15.83 -34.94
CA GLU A 437 -0.09 -14.48 -35.51
C GLU A 437 -1.13 -13.73 -34.66
N ASP A 438 -0.71 -13.28 -33.47
CA ASP A 438 -1.34 -12.17 -32.72
C ASP A 438 -0.35 -11.72 -31.63
N VAL A 439 0.64 -10.95 -32.07
CA VAL A 439 1.51 -10.17 -31.20
C VAL A 439 0.76 -8.87 -30.91
N ASP A 440 0.52 -8.58 -29.63
CA ASP A 440 0.06 -7.29 -29.04
C ASP A 440 -1.33 -7.30 -28.35
N ALA A 441 -1.52 -8.19 -27.36
CA ALA A 441 -2.53 -7.99 -26.32
C ALA A 441 -1.86 -8.07 -24.93
N ASP A 442 -1.60 -6.90 -24.33
CA ASP A 442 -1.14 -6.73 -22.94
C ASP A 442 -2.09 -7.48 -21.98
N PRO A 443 -1.65 -8.54 -21.27
CA PRO A 443 -2.54 -9.30 -20.41
C PRO A 443 -3.03 -8.45 -19.24
N ASP A 444 -4.34 -8.36 -19.12
CA ASP A 444 -5.03 -7.65 -18.05
C ASP A 444 -4.88 -8.37 -16.71
N TYR A 445 -3.81 -8.06 -15.99
CA TYR A 445 -3.46 -8.66 -14.71
C TYR A 445 -4.53 -8.44 -13.62
N ALA A 446 -5.32 -7.36 -13.69
CA ALA A 446 -6.35 -7.09 -12.70
C ALA A 446 -7.49 -8.10 -12.79
N ASN A 447 -8.01 -8.35 -14.01
CA ASN A 447 -9.02 -9.38 -14.23
C ASN A 447 -8.43 -10.80 -14.10
N TYR A 448 -7.20 -11.02 -14.56
CA TYR A 448 -6.55 -12.32 -14.42
C TYR A 448 -6.40 -12.75 -12.96
N TYR A 449 -6.30 -11.83 -12.00
CA TYR A 449 -6.18 -12.19 -10.58
C TYR A 449 -7.44 -11.95 -9.75
N ARG A 450 -8.46 -11.27 -10.29
CA ARG A 450 -9.71 -11.00 -9.56
C ARG A 450 -10.39 -12.28 -9.08
N HIS A 451 -10.37 -13.34 -9.89
CA HIS A 451 -10.92 -14.66 -9.56
C HIS A 451 -10.24 -15.36 -8.35
N LEU A 452 -9.09 -14.86 -7.88
CA LEU A 452 -8.44 -15.39 -6.67
C LEU A 452 -9.17 -14.98 -5.38
N PHE A 453 -10.07 -14.01 -5.51
CA PHE A 453 -10.91 -13.49 -4.45
C PHE A 453 -12.38 -13.78 -4.80
N PRO A 454 -13.21 -14.17 -3.82
CA PRO A 454 -14.60 -14.53 -4.05
C PRO A 454 -15.43 -13.38 -4.62
#